data_AF-A0A6I9HLT4-F1
#
_entry.id   AF-A0A6I9HLT4-F1
#
_cell.length_a   1.000
_cell.length_b   1.000
_cell.length_c   1.000
_cell.angle_alpha   90.00
_cell.angle_beta   90.00
_cell.angle_gamma   90.00
#
_symmetry.space_group_name_H-M   'P 1'
#
loop_
_entity.id
_entity.type
_entity.pdbx_description
1 polymer ?
#
loop_
_entity_poly.entity_id
_entity_poly.type
_entity_poly.pdbx_seq_one_letter_code
_entity_poly.pdbx_strand_id
1 'polypeptide(L)'
;MEPINYIAQDNNWKNRVENERDAAKRWAEKWGFLKTPLEELLGPEKKEAAKPKLQLPDHLQVRPVTPVEKYIKVLPSPPVPKTTQGFIGWRSGVPALALEHDYQVQSCKGSVIRMK
;
A
#
# COMPACT_ATOMS: atom_id res chain seq x y z
N MET A 1 10.09 5.89 57.19
CA MET A 1 10.03 6.67 55.93
C MET A 1 11.29 7.50 55.87
N GLU A 2 12.05 7.43 54.77
CA GLU A 2 13.21 8.30 54.62
C GLU A 2 12.76 9.76 54.46
N PRO A 3 13.47 10.72 55.06
CA PRO A 3 13.10 12.14 54.97
C PRO A 3 13.27 12.62 53.53
N ILE A 4 12.17 13.03 52.92
CA ILE A 4 12.15 13.59 51.57
C ILE A 4 12.77 15.00 51.62
N ASN A 5 13.93 15.17 51.01
CA ASN A 5 14.56 16.48 50.87
C ASN A 5 13.91 17.24 49.71
N TYR A 6 12.90 18.07 50.04
CA TYR A 6 12.15 18.86 49.08
C TYR A 6 13.02 19.83 48.26
N ILE A 7 14.10 20.35 48.83
CA ILE A 7 15.04 21.24 48.12
C ILE A 7 15.80 20.46 47.04
N ALA A 8 16.22 19.23 47.35
CA ALA A 8 16.88 18.37 46.37
C ALA A 8 15.93 17.97 45.23
N GLN A 9 14.65 17.72 45.54
CA GLN A 9 13.63 17.44 44.53
C GLN A 9 13.37 18.64 43.60
N ASP A 10 13.23 19.85 44.16
CA ASP A 10 13.04 21.07 43.38
C ASP A 10 14.25 21.38 42.47
N ASN A 11 15.47 21.22 42.99
CA ASN A 11 16.69 21.39 42.19
C ASN A 11 16.77 20.35 41.05
N ASN A 12 16.42 19.09 41.32
CA ASN A 12 16.36 18.06 40.28
C ASN A 12 15.34 18.40 39.19
N TRP A 13 14.19 18.97 39.58
CA TRP A 13 13.17 19.40 38.63
C TRP A 13 13.67 20.56 37.76
N LYS A 14 14.27 21.59 38.36
CA LYS A 14 14.87 22.72 37.64
C LYS A 14 15.93 22.27 36.63
N ASN A 15 16.84 21.40 37.06
CA ASN A 15 17.88 20.85 36.19
C ASN A 15 17.31 20.08 35.00
N ARG A 16 16.21 19.33 35.18
CA ARG A 16 15.54 18.61 34.08
C ARG A 16 14.94 19.57 33.08
N VAL A 17 14.25 20.61 33.54
CA VAL A 17 13.63 21.62 32.68
C VAL A 17 14.69 22.39 31.88
N GLU A 18 15.82 22.73 32.50
CA GLU A 18 16.93 23.38 31.80
C GLU A 18 17.56 22.47 30.75
N ASN A 19 17.82 21.21 31.09
CA ASN A 19 18.35 20.22 30.15
C ASN A 19 17.42 19.98 28.96
N GLU A 20 16.10 19.92 29.19
CA GLU A 20 15.11 19.77 28.13
C GLU A 20 15.10 20.98 27.19
N ARG A 21 15.15 22.20 27.75
CA ARG A 21 15.24 23.44 26.96
C ARG A 21 16.51 23.48 26.11
N ASP A 22 17.64 23.07 26.66
CA ASP A 22 18.90 23.06 25.93
C ASP A 22 18.94 21.94 24.88
N ALA A 23 18.37 20.77 25.18
CA ALA A 23 18.20 19.70 24.21
C ALA A 23 17.30 20.14 23.05
N ALA A 24 16.19 20.83 23.31
CA ALA A 24 15.29 21.35 22.28
C ALA A 24 15.99 22.36 21.36
N LYS A 25 16.79 23.28 21.91
CA LYS A 25 17.58 24.25 21.11
C LYS A 25 18.60 23.54 20.22
N ARG A 26 19.30 22.54 20.76
CA ARG A 26 20.34 21.79 20.04
C ARG A 26 19.77 20.67 19.16
N TRP A 27 18.45 20.44 19.22
CA TRP A 27 17.84 19.30 18.56
C TRP A 27 18.06 19.33 17.05
N ALA A 28 17.79 20.48 16.44
CA ALA A 28 17.91 20.68 14.99
C ALA A 28 19.36 20.60 14.47
N GLU A 29 20.35 20.85 15.32
CA GLU A 29 21.77 20.75 14.97
C GLU A 29 22.27 19.31 15.08
N LYS A 30 21.92 18.61 16.16
CA LYS A 30 22.46 17.29 16.48
C LYS A 30 21.65 16.12 15.91
N TRP A 31 20.33 16.29 15.80
CA TRP A 31 19.39 15.25 15.32
C TRP A 31 18.44 15.76 14.23
N GLY A 32 18.62 17.00 13.77
CA GLY A 32 17.83 17.55 12.68
C GLY A 32 18.11 16.86 11.35
N PHE A 33 17.40 17.30 10.32
CA PHE A 33 17.53 16.74 8.98
C PHE A 33 18.93 16.99 8.40
N LEU A 34 19.37 16.04 7.58
CA LEU A 34 20.59 16.12 6.81
C LEU A 34 20.53 17.33 5.88
N LYS A 35 21.23 18.41 6.27
CA LYS A 35 21.29 19.66 5.49
C LYS A 35 22.30 19.57 4.34
N THR A 36 23.21 18.62 4.40
CA THR A 36 24.23 18.42 3.36
C THR A 36 23.55 17.87 2.11
N PRO A 37 23.77 18.49 0.93
CA PRO A 37 23.26 17.96 -0.32
C PRO A 37 23.82 16.56 -0.58
N LEU A 38 23.03 15.71 -1.24
CA LEU A 38 23.35 14.31 -1.49
C LEU A 38 24.69 14.17 -2.24
N GLU A 39 25.00 15.13 -3.10
CA GLU A 39 26.19 15.22 -3.92
C GLU A 39 27.48 15.32 -3.10
N GLU A 40 27.44 15.98 -1.94
CA GLU A 40 28.59 16.05 -1.02
C GLU A 40 28.80 14.73 -0.27
N LEU A 41 27.70 13.99 -0.01
CA LEU A 41 27.74 12.71 0.68
C LEU A 41 28.20 11.56 -0.21
N LEU A 42 27.80 11.60 -1.49
CA LEU A 42 28.23 10.61 -2.49
C LEU A 42 29.71 10.77 -2.86
N GLY A 43 30.32 11.92 -2.54
CA GLY A 43 31.67 12.28 -2.96
C GLY A 43 31.78 12.34 -4.48
N PRO A 44 32.98 12.60 -5.05
CA PRO A 44 33.19 12.32 -6.46
C PRO A 44 33.03 10.81 -6.63
N GLU A 45 31.86 10.37 -7.13
CA GLU A 45 31.66 8.99 -7.55
C GLU A 45 32.87 8.62 -8.40
N LYS A 46 33.74 7.76 -7.87
CA LYS A 46 34.75 7.11 -8.68
C LYS A 46 33.90 6.35 -9.68
N LYS A 47 33.78 6.89 -10.89
CA LYS A 47 33.21 6.19 -12.03
C LYS A 47 34.09 4.97 -12.20
N GLU A 48 33.74 3.89 -11.51
CA GLU A 48 34.40 2.62 -11.65
C GLU A 48 34.36 2.34 -13.15
N ALA A 49 35.55 2.20 -13.75
CA ALA A 49 35.68 1.95 -15.18
C ALA A 49 34.68 0.85 -15.53
N ALA A 50 33.85 1.12 -16.55
CA ALA A 50 32.67 0.35 -16.90
C ALA A 50 32.91 -1.14 -16.62
N LYS A 51 32.29 -1.66 -15.55
CA LYS A 51 32.48 -3.05 -15.13
C LYS A 51 32.30 -3.92 -16.35
N PRO A 52 33.23 -4.85 -16.64
CA PRO A 52 33.07 -5.75 -17.77
C PRO A 52 31.70 -6.43 -17.60
N LYS A 53 30.86 -6.37 -18.63
CA LYS A 53 29.52 -6.96 -18.59
C LYS A 53 29.69 -8.46 -18.37
N LEU A 54 29.61 -8.90 -17.11
CA LEU A 54 29.58 -10.30 -16.76
C LEU A 54 28.35 -10.88 -17.44
N GLN A 55 28.55 -11.78 -18.40
CA GLN A 55 27.46 -12.50 -19.02
C GLN A 55 26.82 -13.37 -17.94
N LEU A 56 25.55 -13.12 -17.64
CA LEU A 56 24.83 -13.88 -16.62
C LEU A 56 24.64 -15.31 -17.15
N PRO A 57 25.12 -16.34 -16.44
CA PRO A 57 24.94 -17.73 -16.84
C PRO A 57 23.47 -18.05 -17.14
N ASP A 58 23.21 -18.85 -18.18
CA ASP A 58 21.86 -19.11 -18.70
C ASP A 58 20.87 -19.64 -17.66
N HIS A 59 21.34 -20.42 -16.68
CA HIS A 59 20.50 -20.97 -15.62
C HIS A 59 20.10 -19.95 -14.55
N LEU A 60 20.76 -18.79 -14.51
CA LEU A 60 20.42 -17.65 -13.65
C LEU A 60 19.61 -16.58 -14.39
N GLN A 61 19.48 -16.69 -15.72
CA GLN A 61 18.65 -15.77 -16.49
C GLN A 61 17.18 -16.02 -16.15
N VAL A 62 16.50 -14.96 -15.72
CA VAL A 62 15.06 -15.00 -15.49
C VAL A 62 14.38 -15.29 -16.83
N ARG A 63 13.62 -16.38 -16.88
CA ARG A 63 12.82 -16.68 -18.07
C ARG A 63 11.85 -15.51 -18.30
N PRO A 64 11.74 -15.01 -19.55
CA PRO A 64 10.77 -13.97 -19.84
C PRO A 64 9.39 -14.46 -19.40
N VAL A 65 8.72 -13.65 -18.58
CA VAL A 65 7.36 -13.95 -18.13
C VAL A 65 6.53 -14.13 -19.39
N THR A 66 5.88 -15.28 -19.50
CA THR A 66 4.96 -15.53 -20.60
C THR A 66 3.96 -14.37 -20.67
N PRO A 67 3.84 -13.68 -21.83
CA PRO A 67 2.97 -12.53 -21.95
C PRO A 67 1.58 -12.90 -21.47
N VAL A 68 1.03 -12.08 -20.59
CA VAL A 68 -0.29 -12.28 -19.98
C VAL A 68 -1.37 -12.43 -21.06
N GLU A 69 -1.19 -11.77 -22.21
CA GLU A 69 -1.99 -11.87 -23.43
C GLU A 69 -2.20 -13.31 -23.93
N LYS A 70 -1.25 -14.22 -23.70
CA LYS A 70 -1.41 -15.64 -24.07
C LYS A 70 -2.48 -16.35 -23.26
N TYR A 71 -2.69 -15.92 -22.01
CA TYR A 71 -3.60 -16.57 -21.07
C TYR A 71 -4.86 -15.75 -20.78
N ILE A 72 -4.80 -14.42 -20.91
CA ILE A 72 -5.94 -13.52 -20.71
C ILE A 72 -6.45 -13.07 -22.09
N LYS A 73 -7.50 -13.74 -22.57
CA LYS A 73 -8.24 -13.33 -23.76
C LYS A 73 -9.38 -12.41 -23.34
N VAL A 74 -9.22 -11.10 -23.57
CA VAL A 74 -10.29 -10.13 -23.35
C VAL A 74 -11.23 -10.16 -24.56
N LEU A 75 -12.42 -10.74 -24.37
CA LEU A 75 -13.46 -10.73 -25.40
C LEU A 75 -14.17 -9.37 -25.44
N PRO A 76 -14.70 -8.95 -26.60
CA PRO A 76 -15.46 -7.70 -26.71
C PRO A 76 -16.73 -7.73 -25.84
N SER A 77 -17.14 -6.56 -25.36
CA SER A 77 -18.38 -6.39 -24.59
C SER A 77 -19.59 -6.77 -25.45
N PRO A 78 -20.65 -7.36 -24.85
CA PRO A 78 -21.93 -7.54 -25.55
C PRO A 78 -22.52 -6.20 -26.01
N PRO A 79 -23.42 -6.21 -27.01
CA PRO A 79 -24.02 -5.00 -27.57
C PRO A 79 -24.93 -4.30 -26.55
N VAL A 80 -24.84 -2.98 -26.51
CA VAL A 80 -25.66 -2.16 -25.60
C VAL A 80 -27.12 -2.14 -26.08
N PRO A 81 -28.10 -2.35 -25.17
CA PRO A 81 -29.51 -2.27 -25.51
C PRO A 81 -29.90 -0.89 -26.04
N LYS A 82 -30.76 -0.85 -27.06
CA LYS A 82 -31.28 0.40 -27.64
C LYS A 82 -32.36 1.06 -26.78
N THR A 83 -32.98 0.31 -25.88
CA THR A 83 -34.08 0.78 -25.04
C THR A 83 -33.58 1.04 -23.61
N THR A 84 -34.09 2.10 -22.99
CA THR A 84 -33.74 2.47 -21.61
C THR A 84 -34.18 1.43 -20.60
N GLN A 85 -35.32 0.77 -20.83
CA GLN A 85 -35.81 -0.35 -20.01
C GLN A 85 -34.83 -1.54 -20.02
N GLY A 86 -34.19 -1.80 -21.15
CA GLY A 86 -33.22 -2.88 -21.28
C GLY A 86 -31.85 -2.53 -20.70
N PHE A 87 -31.57 -1.27 -20.37
CA PHE A 87 -30.24 -0.80 -19.98
C PHE A 87 -29.88 -1.13 -18.53
N ILE A 88 -30.87 -1.32 -17.65
CA ILE A 88 -30.60 -1.68 -16.25
C ILE A 88 -30.29 -3.18 -16.18
N GLY A 89 -29.10 -3.54 -15.67
CA GLY A 89 -28.73 -4.95 -15.46
C GLY A 89 -28.46 -5.77 -16.72
N TRP A 90 -28.33 -5.15 -17.89
CA TRP A 90 -28.19 -5.87 -19.17
C TRP A 90 -27.00 -6.83 -19.24
N ARG A 91 -25.89 -6.49 -18.58
CA ARG A 91 -24.70 -7.36 -18.51
C ARG A 91 -24.93 -8.55 -17.59
N SER A 92 -25.69 -8.37 -16.50
CA SER A 92 -26.10 -9.44 -15.58
C SER A 92 -26.99 -10.47 -16.27
N GLY A 93 -27.75 -10.07 -17.29
CA GLY A 93 -28.57 -10.98 -18.10
C GLY A 93 -27.80 -11.85 -19.10
N VAL A 94 -26.48 -11.68 -19.25
CA VAL A 94 -25.65 -12.47 -20.18
C VAL A 94 -24.93 -13.59 -19.42
N PRO A 95 -25.36 -14.87 -19.54
CA PRO A 95 -24.78 -15.97 -18.77
C PRO A 95 -23.28 -16.14 -19.00
N ALA A 96 -22.80 -15.80 -20.21
CA ALA A 96 -21.40 -15.90 -20.58
C ALA A 96 -20.47 -14.93 -19.81
N LEU A 97 -21.01 -13.87 -19.20
CA LEU A 97 -20.24 -12.93 -18.39
C LEU A 97 -20.12 -13.35 -16.92
N ALA A 98 -20.95 -14.29 -16.46
CA ALA A 98 -20.94 -14.84 -15.10
C ALA A 98 -20.78 -13.78 -13.99
N LEU A 99 -21.44 -12.63 -14.14
CA LEU A 99 -21.33 -11.50 -13.20
C LEU A 99 -22.10 -11.71 -11.90
N GLU A 100 -23.11 -12.57 -11.93
CA GLU A 100 -23.93 -12.90 -10.77
C GLU A 100 -23.29 -14.08 -10.01
N HIS A 101 -22.96 -13.88 -8.74
CA HIS A 101 -22.55 -14.95 -7.82
C HIS A 101 -23.74 -15.32 -6.93
N ASP A 102 -23.97 -16.62 -6.71
CA ASP A 102 -24.90 -17.14 -5.71
C ASP A 102 -26.36 -16.64 -5.82
N TYR A 103 -26.87 -16.39 -7.03
CA TYR A 103 -28.27 -16.00 -7.20
C TYR A 103 -29.20 -17.21 -6.94
N GLN A 104 -29.74 -17.31 -5.73
CA GLN A 104 -30.95 -18.09 -5.51
C GLN A 104 -32.14 -17.27 -6.00
N VAL A 105 -32.75 -17.69 -7.10
CA VAL A 105 -34.05 -17.15 -7.54
C VAL A 105 -35.09 -17.57 -6.50
N GLN A 106 -35.33 -16.73 -5.50
CA GLN A 106 -36.44 -16.91 -4.59
C GLN A 106 -37.72 -16.57 -5.36
N SER A 107 -38.46 -17.60 -5.78
CA SER A 107 -39.76 -17.45 -6.41
C SER A 107 -40.71 -16.75 -5.44
N CYS A 108 -41.28 -15.60 -5.85
CA CYS A 108 -42.29 -14.87 -5.08
C CYS A 108 -43.63 -15.62 -4.99
N LYS A 109 -43.76 -16.83 -5.56
CA LYS A 109 -44.95 -17.68 -5.43
C LYS A 109 -44.92 -18.37 -4.07
N GLY A 110 -45.21 -17.61 -3.02
CA GLY A 110 -45.34 -18.13 -1.66
C GLY A 110 -46.36 -19.26 -1.61
N SER A 111 -45.92 -20.45 -1.19
CA SER A 111 -46.84 -21.54 -0.84
C SER A 111 -47.53 -21.17 0.48
N VAL A 112 -48.81 -20.82 0.41
CA VAL A 112 -49.64 -20.63 1.62
C VAL A 112 -49.84 -22.01 2.26
N ILE A 113 -49.18 -22.23 3.41
CA ILE A 113 -49.42 -23.43 4.23
C ILE A 113 -50.74 -23.21 4.97
N ARG A 114 -51.78 -23.98 4.62
CA ARG A 114 -53.02 -24.05 5.41
C ARG A 114 -52.75 -24.87 6.68
N MET A 115 -52.88 -24.23 7.85
CA MET A 115 -52.94 -24.95 9.12
C MET A 115 -54.34 -25.56 9.31
N LYS A 116 -54.35 -26.77 9.86
CA LYS A 116 -55.53 -27.58 10.18
C LYS A 116 -56.03 -27.25 11.58
#